data_AF-A0A2W5F7P4-F1
#
_entry.id   AF-A0A2W5F7P4-F1
#
_cell.length_a   1.000
_cell.length_b   1.000
_cell.length_c   1.000
_cell.angle_alpha   90.00
_cell.angle_beta   90.00
_cell.angle_gamma   90.00
#
_symmetry.space_group_name_H-M   'P 1'
#
loop_
_entity.id
_entity.type
_entity.pdbx_description
1 polymer ?
#
loop_
_entity_poly.entity_id
_entity_poly.type
_entity_poly.pdbx_seq_one_letter_code
_entity_poly.pdbx_strand_id
1 'polypeptide(L)'
;MSVDEIKKALEGVTPGPWEVYSEKVADKAAAIAESAYQVEHTEPFAGKIFMLNGGGKCPALTGCGPYSEANARYIAAVNPAVITELIYTVERLQRENEELRHRQLAWRSMDSAPKDGKHCILSIPSGGFVYTVQGAFMGGKWINALNVDAEPLAWMPNVLLPDAYCPWKRPFSVPLASTGGEHHGN
;
A
#
# COMPACT_ATOMS: atom_id res chain seq x y z
N MET A 1 12.36 -20.94 -3.14
CA MET A 1 12.60 -20.42 -1.79
C MET A 1 11.33 -19.73 -1.32
N SER A 2 10.76 -20.18 -0.21
CA SER A 2 9.48 -19.70 0.30
C SER A 2 9.65 -18.51 1.24
N VAL A 3 8.59 -17.74 1.46
CA VAL A 3 8.56 -16.65 2.46
C VAL A 3 8.80 -17.19 3.87
N ASP A 4 8.39 -18.42 4.15
CA ASP A 4 8.59 -19.05 5.46
C ASP A 4 10.05 -19.38 5.74
N GLU A 5 10.83 -19.73 4.70
CA GLU A 5 12.28 -19.91 4.83
C GLU A 5 12.97 -18.59 5.20
N ILE A 6 12.54 -17.46 4.61
CA ILE A 6 13.06 -16.12 4.96
C ILE A 6 12.69 -15.76 6.40
N LYS A 7 11.42 -15.97 6.80
CA LYS A 7 10.95 -15.68 8.17
C LYS A 7 11.72 -16.47 9.21
N LYS A 8 11.93 -17.77 8.96
CA LYS A 8 12.72 -18.62 9.83
C LYS A 8 14.19 -18.19 9.88
N ALA A 9 14.73 -17.74 8.75
CA ALA A 9 16.11 -17.27 8.69
C ALA A 9 16.33 -15.91 9.38
N LEU A 10 15.27 -15.11 9.59
CA LEU A 10 15.32 -13.86 10.35
C LEU A 10 15.51 -14.06 11.85
N GLU A 11 15.15 -15.24 12.39
CA GLU A 11 15.32 -15.54 13.80
C GLU A 11 16.81 -15.56 14.18
N GLY A 12 17.23 -14.65 15.06
CA GLY A 12 18.61 -14.57 15.55
C GLY A 12 19.59 -13.85 14.61
N VAL A 13 19.11 -13.15 13.59
CA VAL A 13 19.93 -12.24 12.76
C VAL A 13 20.32 -11.01 13.58
N THR A 14 21.54 -10.49 13.38
CA THR A 14 21.98 -9.25 14.03
C THR A 14 21.01 -8.10 13.69
N PRO A 15 20.45 -7.35 14.65
CA PRO A 15 19.63 -6.19 14.32
C PRO A 15 20.43 -5.16 13.51
N GLY A 16 19.82 -4.61 12.45
CA GLY A 16 20.39 -3.51 11.67
C GLY A 16 20.08 -2.12 12.26
N PRO A 17 20.47 -1.04 11.57
CA PRO A 17 21.13 -1.02 10.26
C PRO A 17 22.58 -1.52 10.33
N TRP A 18 23.06 -2.11 9.23
CA TRP A 18 24.47 -2.47 9.04
C TRP A 18 25.09 -1.56 8.00
N GLU A 19 26.38 -1.27 8.15
CA GLU A 19 27.16 -0.52 7.17
C GLU A 19 28.00 -1.47 6.31
N VAL A 20 28.18 -1.13 5.03
CA VAL A 20 29.13 -1.82 4.16
C VAL A 20 30.51 -1.21 4.43
N TYR A 21 31.37 -1.97 5.09
CA TYR A 21 32.78 -1.61 5.26
C TYR A 21 33.61 -2.15 4.10
N SER A 22 34.52 -1.34 3.57
CA SER A 22 35.51 -1.80 2.59
C SER A 22 36.86 -1.14 2.82
N GLU A 23 37.92 -1.92 2.65
CA GLU A 23 39.30 -1.49 2.69
C GLU A 23 40.04 -2.05 1.47
N LYS A 24 40.93 -1.23 0.89
CA LYS A 24 41.75 -1.67 -0.24
C LYS A 24 42.97 -2.41 0.27
N VAL A 25 43.07 -3.70 -0.05
CA VAL A 25 44.24 -4.52 0.21
C VAL A 25 45.20 -4.56 -0.99
N ALA A 26 46.50 -4.70 -0.73
CA ALA A 26 47.53 -4.68 -1.77
C ALA A 26 47.53 -5.95 -2.64
N ASP A 27 47.31 -7.11 -2.02
CA ASP A 27 47.35 -8.41 -2.67
C ASP A 27 46.52 -9.48 -1.90
N LYS A 28 46.59 -10.73 -2.37
CA LYS A 28 45.89 -11.86 -1.75
C LYS A 28 46.40 -12.20 -0.35
N ALA A 29 47.68 -12.00 -0.06
CA ALA A 29 48.25 -12.30 1.25
C ALA A 29 47.73 -11.30 2.28
N ALA A 30 47.68 -10.02 1.91
CA ALA A 30 47.04 -8.99 2.73
C ALA A 30 45.55 -9.31 3.00
N ALA A 31 44.79 -9.75 1.99
CA ALA A 31 43.39 -10.15 2.19
C ALA A 31 43.22 -11.32 3.20
N ILE A 32 44.14 -12.29 3.18
CA ILE A 32 44.14 -13.41 4.13
C ILE A 32 44.48 -12.91 5.54
N ALA A 33 45.49 -12.04 5.67
CA ALA A 33 45.90 -11.46 6.94
C ALA A 33 44.77 -10.65 7.58
N GLU A 34 44.06 -9.81 6.81
CA GLU A 34 42.90 -9.07 7.31
C GLU A 34 41.77 -10.00 7.77
N SER A 35 41.51 -11.08 7.03
CA SER A 35 40.51 -12.07 7.43
C SER A 35 40.89 -12.78 8.73
N ALA A 36 42.18 -13.11 8.92
CA ALA A 36 42.69 -13.69 10.16
C ALA A 36 42.60 -12.70 11.32
N TYR A 37 42.99 -11.45 11.11
CA TYR A 37 42.90 -10.38 12.09
C TYR A 37 41.47 -10.21 12.60
N GLN A 38 40.47 -10.19 11.71
CA GLN A 38 39.06 -10.11 12.11
C GLN A 38 38.63 -11.29 12.99
N VAL A 39 39.11 -12.51 12.70
CA VAL A 39 38.80 -13.69 13.52
C VAL A 39 39.45 -13.60 14.90
N GLU A 40 40.72 -13.19 14.98
CA GLU A 40 41.47 -13.03 16.22
C GLU A 40 40.86 -11.98 17.16
N HIS A 41 40.16 -10.98 16.61
CA HIS A 41 39.59 -9.86 17.36
C HIS A 41 38.06 -9.94 17.49
N THR A 42 37.43 -11.07 17.12
CA THR A 42 35.99 -11.27 17.30
C THR A 42 35.69 -11.94 18.63
N GLU A 43 34.95 -11.25 19.51
CA GLU A 43 34.40 -11.83 20.73
C GLU A 43 32.89 -11.51 20.87
N PRO A 44 32.03 -12.51 21.17
CA PRO A 44 32.36 -13.92 21.33
C PRO A 44 32.60 -14.63 19.99
N PHE A 45 33.61 -15.49 19.94
CA PHE A 45 33.89 -16.32 18.77
C PHE A 45 32.96 -17.54 18.70
N ALA A 46 32.24 -17.70 17.58
CA ALA A 46 31.29 -18.80 17.36
C ALA A 46 31.94 -20.16 17.04
N GLY A 47 33.28 -20.24 17.00
CA GLY A 47 34.01 -21.47 16.66
C GLY A 47 33.98 -21.84 15.17
N LYS A 48 33.32 -21.02 14.34
CA LYS A 48 33.13 -21.24 12.90
C LYS A 48 33.06 -19.92 12.14
N ILE A 49 33.44 -19.99 10.88
CA ILE A 49 33.31 -18.88 9.92
C ILE A 49 32.24 -19.26 8.91
N PHE A 50 31.26 -18.38 8.71
CA PHE A 50 30.18 -18.62 7.77
C PHE A 50 30.41 -17.81 6.48
N MET A 51 30.25 -18.49 5.35
CA MET A 51 30.55 -17.97 4.02
C MET A 51 29.39 -18.25 3.08
N LEU A 52 29.10 -17.31 2.19
CA LEU A 52 28.21 -17.56 1.06
C LEU A 52 29.01 -18.24 -0.05
N ASN A 53 28.51 -19.34 -0.60
CA ASN A 53 29.15 -20.03 -1.72
C ASN A 53 28.40 -19.72 -3.02
N GLY A 54 29.12 -19.17 -4.00
CA GLY A 54 28.60 -18.94 -5.35
C GLY A 54 29.44 -19.69 -6.37
N GLY A 55 29.12 -20.96 -6.62
CA GLY A 55 29.83 -21.77 -7.62
C GLY A 55 31.30 -22.04 -7.26
N GLY A 56 31.57 -22.35 -5.99
CA GLY A 56 32.93 -22.61 -5.49
C GLY A 56 33.74 -21.35 -5.17
N LYS A 57 33.15 -20.16 -5.34
CA LYS A 57 33.71 -18.88 -4.89
C LYS A 57 33.06 -18.45 -3.58
N CYS A 58 33.75 -17.59 -2.84
CA CYS A 58 33.24 -16.93 -1.63
C CYS A 58 32.87 -15.47 -1.95
N PRO A 59 31.65 -15.18 -2.46
CA PRO A 59 31.19 -13.82 -2.68
C PRO A 59 31.01 -12.99 -1.39
N ALA A 60 30.81 -13.62 -0.22
CA ALA A 60 30.69 -12.90 1.04
C ALA A 60 31.07 -13.75 2.25
N LEU A 61 31.66 -13.08 3.25
CA LEU A 61 31.95 -13.57 4.59
C LEU A 61 30.98 -12.89 5.56
N THR A 62 30.29 -13.64 6.43
CA THR A 62 29.39 -13.05 7.44
C THR A 62 30.04 -12.97 8.82
N GLY A 63 31.35 -13.15 8.89
CA GLY A 63 32.17 -13.09 10.10
C GLY A 63 32.21 -14.40 10.89
N CYS A 64 32.47 -14.28 12.19
CA CYS A 64 32.56 -15.40 13.14
C CYS A 64 32.01 -15.07 14.55
N GLY A 65 31.22 -14.01 14.65
CA GLY A 65 30.51 -13.65 15.88
C GLY A 65 29.27 -14.54 16.12
N PRO A 66 28.56 -14.34 17.24
CA PRO A 66 27.50 -15.25 17.70
C PRO A 66 26.29 -15.34 16.75
N TYR A 67 26.06 -14.31 15.95
CA TYR A 67 24.95 -14.23 14.99
C TYR A 67 25.36 -14.60 13.55
N SER A 68 26.63 -14.95 13.32
CA SER A 68 27.17 -15.09 11.96
C SER A 68 26.47 -16.19 11.16
N GLU A 69 26.05 -17.29 11.81
CA GLU A 69 25.28 -18.36 11.17
C GLU A 69 23.90 -17.88 10.68
N ALA A 70 23.17 -17.19 11.56
CA ALA A 70 21.84 -16.66 11.24
C ALA A 70 21.95 -15.64 10.11
N ASN A 71 22.94 -14.75 10.15
CA ASN A 71 23.22 -13.79 9.08
C ASN A 71 23.50 -14.49 7.75
N ALA A 72 24.33 -15.53 7.73
CA ALA A 72 24.60 -16.31 6.51
C ALA A 72 23.35 -16.99 5.96
N ARG A 73 22.56 -17.62 6.82
CA ARG A 73 21.29 -18.26 6.43
C ARG A 73 20.31 -17.25 5.88
N TYR A 74 20.18 -16.09 6.51
CA TYR A 74 19.32 -15.01 6.03
C TYR A 74 19.74 -14.52 4.65
N ILE A 75 21.02 -14.18 4.45
CA ILE A 75 21.49 -13.67 3.16
C ILE A 75 21.35 -14.74 2.07
N ALA A 76 21.65 -16.01 2.37
CA ALA A 76 21.42 -17.12 1.44
C ALA A 76 19.93 -17.36 1.14
N ALA A 77 19.05 -17.11 2.12
CA ALA A 77 17.61 -17.25 1.99
C ALA A 77 16.94 -16.08 1.25
N VAL A 78 17.63 -14.96 1.05
CA VAL A 78 17.10 -13.81 0.34
C VAL A 78 17.30 -14.00 -1.17
N ASN A 79 16.20 -14.02 -1.92
CA ASN A 79 16.25 -13.94 -3.39
C ASN A 79 16.20 -12.45 -3.80
N PRO A 80 17.26 -11.89 -4.40
CA PRO A 80 17.29 -10.48 -4.79
C PRO A 80 16.11 -10.07 -5.68
N ALA A 81 15.70 -10.92 -6.62
CA ALA A 81 14.55 -10.64 -7.49
C ALA A 81 13.24 -10.51 -6.70
N VAL A 82 13.02 -11.36 -5.69
CA VAL A 82 11.82 -11.30 -4.84
C VAL A 82 11.83 -10.03 -3.98
N ILE A 83 12.99 -9.65 -3.41
CA ILE A 83 13.10 -8.42 -2.63
C ILE A 83 12.83 -7.19 -3.49
N THR A 84 13.35 -7.14 -4.72
CA THR A 84 13.09 -6.05 -5.67
C THR A 84 11.58 -5.90 -5.94
N GLU A 85 10.88 -7.00 -6.23
CA GLU A 85 9.42 -6.98 -6.43
C GLU A 85 8.65 -6.52 -5.19
N LEU A 86 9.08 -6.94 -3.99
CA LEU A 86 8.50 -6.50 -2.73
C LEU A 86 8.69 -4.99 -2.51
N ILE A 87 9.88 -4.45 -2.80
CA ILE A 87 10.14 -3.00 -2.73
C ILE A 87 9.20 -2.25 -3.67
N TYR A 88 9.09 -2.66 -4.94
CA TYR A 88 8.17 -2.04 -5.90
C TYR A 88 6.72 -2.10 -5.43
N THR A 89 6.31 -3.22 -4.85
CA THR A 89 4.95 -3.40 -4.32
C THR A 89 4.69 -2.46 -3.15
N VAL A 90 5.63 -2.36 -2.20
CA VAL A 90 5.51 -1.46 -1.04
C VAL A 90 5.43 -0.01 -1.49
N GLU A 91 6.31 0.43 -2.39
CA GLU A 91 6.30 1.79 -2.92
C GLU A 91 4.99 2.11 -3.65
N ARG A 92 4.47 1.16 -4.46
CA ARG A 92 3.17 1.31 -5.12
C ARG A 92 2.05 1.46 -4.11
N LEU A 93 1.98 0.59 -3.10
CA LEU A 93 0.96 0.64 -2.06
C LEU A 93 1.06 1.91 -1.20
N GLN A 94 2.26 2.42 -0.96
CA GLN A 94 2.47 3.69 -0.27
C GLN A 94 1.88 4.85 -1.07
N ARG A 95 2.16 4.91 -2.38
CA ARG A 95 1.54 5.90 -3.28
C ARG A 95 0.02 5.78 -3.32
N GLU A 96 -0.51 4.57 -3.48
CA GLU A 96 -1.96 4.33 -3.48
C GLU A 96 -2.60 4.74 -2.15
N ASN A 97 -1.97 4.44 -1.01
CA ASN A 97 -2.45 4.86 0.30
C ASN A 97 -2.39 6.38 0.49
N GLU A 98 -1.35 7.04 -0.01
CA GLU A 98 -1.25 8.50 0.01
C GLU A 98 -2.35 9.14 -0.85
N GLU A 99 -2.58 8.62 -2.05
CA GLU A 99 -3.71 9.04 -2.89
C GLU A 99 -5.05 8.81 -2.19
N LEU A 100 -5.25 7.64 -1.56
CA LEU A 100 -6.47 7.34 -0.82
C LEU A 100 -6.64 8.25 0.40
N ARG A 101 -5.55 8.62 1.09
CA ARG A 101 -5.57 9.62 2.17
C ARG A 101 -5.93 11.00 1.66
N HIS A 102 -5.43 11.41 0.50
CA HIS A 102 -5.86 12.65 -0.15
C HIS A 102 -7.32 12.60 -0.62
N ARG A 103 -7.80 11.44 -1.05
CA ARG A 103 -9.20 11.17 -1.38
C ARG A 103 -10.07 10.98 -0.15
N GLN A 104 -9.47 10.87 1.05
CA GLN A 104 -10.17 10.54 2.27
C GLN A 104 -11.16 11.66 2.64
N LEU A 105 -12.26 11.21 3.21
CA LEU A 105 -13.51 11.91 3.42
C LEU A 105 -13.41 12.98 4.49
N ALA A 106 -12.80 14.10 4.15
CA ALA A 106 -12.91 15.29 4.97
C ALA A 106 -14.21 16.02 4.63
N TRP A 107 -14.86 16.56 5.67
CA TRP A 107 -15.81 17.65 5.50
C TRP A 107 -15.09 18.83 4.85
N ARG A 108 -15.72 19.40 3.83
CA ARG A 108 -15.21 20.50 3.01
C ARG A 108 -16.21 21.65 3.03
N SER A 109 -15.72 22.87 2.82
CA SER A 109 -16.59 24.04 2.63
C SER A 109 -17.54 23.81 1.46
N MET A 110 -18.79 24.29 1.59
CA MET A 110 -19.78 24.29 0.52
C MET A 110 -19.34 25.05 -0.74
N ASP A 111 -18.37 25.96 -0.65
CA ASP A 111 -17.78 26.66 -1.81
C ASP A 111 -17.14 25.69 -2.82
N SER A 112 -16.63 24.56 -2.31
CA SER A 112 -15.99 23.51 -3.10
C SER A 112 -16.93 22.38 -3.50
N ALA A 113 -18.22 22.48 -3.16
CA ALA A 113 -19.18 21.40 -3.37
C ALA A 113 -19.52 21.21 -4.85
N PRO A 114 -19.68 19.96 -5.32
CA PRO A 114 -19.92 19.67 -6.73
C PRO A 114 -21.31 20.15 -7.16
N LYS A 115 -21.37 21.03 -8.17
CA LYS A 115 -22.62 21.57 -8.74
C LYS A 115 -23.10 20.79 -9.97
N ASP A 116 -22.50 19.64 -10.24
CA ASP A 116 -22.77 18.79 -11.42
C ASP A 116 -23.98 17.86 -11.24
N GLY A 117 -24.75 18.03 -10.16
CA GLY A 117 -25.91 17.19 -9.83
C GLY A 117 -25.56 15.85 -9.21
N LYS A 118 -24.27 15.51 -9.03
CA LYS A 118 -23.90 14.28 -8.33
C LYS A 118 -24.24 14.37 -6.85
N HIS A 119 -24.63 13.22 -6.28
CA HIS A 119 -24.98 13.15 -4.88
C HIS A 119 -23.71 13.26 -4.01
N CYS A 120 -23.79 14.07 -2.96
CA CYS A 120 -22.81 14.18 -1.89
C CYS A 120 -23.48 13.93 -0.53
N ILE A 121 -22.67 13.90 0.52
CA ILE A 121 -23.16 13.95 1.89
C ILE A 121 -23.06 15.40 2.36
N LEU A 122 -24.13 15.91 2.96
CA LEU A 122 -24.28 17.26 3.45
C LEU A 122 -24.42 17.24 4.97
N SER A 123 -23.84 18.24 5.63
CA SER A 123 -24.10 18.58 7.02
C SER A 123 -25.15 19.68 7.02
N ILE A 124 -26.35 19.42 7.52
CA ILE A 124 -27.44 20.41 7.58
C ILE A 124 -27.83 20.71 9.03
N PRO A 125 -28.06 21.97 9.41
CA PRO A 125 -28.63 22.31 10.71
C PRO A 125 -30.14 22.06 10.68
N SER A 126 -30.69 21.47 11.73
CA SER A 126 -32.15 21.36 11.91
C SER A 126 -32.49 21.37 13.40
N GLY A 127 -33.18 22.43 13.85
CA GLY A 127 -33.38 22.70 15.26
C GLY A 127 -32.06 22.95 15.99
N GLY A 128 -31.83 22.26 17.11
CA GLY A 128 -30.59 22.34 17.90
C GLY A 128 -29.49 21.35 17.50
N PHE A 129 -29.63 20.64 16.38
CA PHE A 129 -28.73 19.54 15.97
C PHE A 129 -28.20 19.75 14.55
N VAL A 130 -27.10 19.06 14.25
CA VAL A 130 -26.52 18.96 12.90
C VAL A 130 -26.69 17.52 12.41
N TYR A 131 -27.34 17.36 11.26
CA TYR A 131 -27.60 16.07 10.65
C TYR A 131 -26.72 15.86 9.43
N THR A 132 -26.33 14.60 9.21
CA THR A 132 -25.63 14.16 8.00
C THR A 132 -26.64 13.53 7.06
N VAL A 133 -26.84 14.12 5.89
CA VAL A 133 -27.87 13.70 4.92
C VAL A 133 -27.27 13.59 3.53
N GLN A 134 -27.86 12.75 2.66
CA GLN A 134 -27.51 12.79 1.25
C GLN A 134 -28.16 14.02 0.58
N GLY A 135 -27.47 14.65 -0.36
CA GLY A 135 -28.02 15.73 -1.16
C GLY A 135 -27.31 15.93 -2.48
N ALA A 136 -27.85 16.82 -3.32
CA ALA A 136 -27.31 17.16 -4.63
C ALA A 136 -27.66 18.60 -5.02
N PHE A 137 -26.92 19.19 -5.94
CA PHE A 137 -27.22 20.51 -6.49
C PHE A 137 -28.12 20.36 -7.72
N MET A 138 -29.36 20.86 -7.64
CA MET A 138 -30.36 20.73 -8.71
C MET A 138 -31.18 22.01 -8.83
N GLY A 139 -31.43 22.45 -10.08
CA GLY A 139 -32.25 23.65 -10.32
C GLY A 139 -31.71 24.92 -9.67
N GLY A 140 -30.38 25.04 -9.53
CA GLY A 140 -29.74 26.22 -8.94
C GLY A 140 -29.69 26.26 -7.40
N LYS A 141 -30.14 25.20 -6.71
CA LYS A 141 -30.11 25.11 -5.24
C LYS A 141 -29.66 23.75 -4.74
N TRP A 142 -29.24 23.69 -3.48
CA TRP A 142 -28.97 22.44 -2.78
C TRP A 142 -30.28 21.78 -2.35
N ILE A 143 -30.43 20.50 -2.67
CA ILE A 143 -31.58 19.67 -2.25
C ILE A 143 -31.03 18.51 -1.43
N ASN A 144 -31.66 18.22 -0.30
CA ASN A 144 -31.31 17.08 0.55
C ASN A 144 -32.43 16.03 0.58
N ALA A 145 -32.07 14.78 0.87
CA ALA A 145 -32.98 13.63 0.86
C ALA A 145 -34.10 13.72 1.91
N LEU A 146 -33.93 14.54 2.95
CA LEU A 146 -34.97 14.80 3.95
C LEU A 146 -35.90 15.95 3.57
N ASN A 147 -35.66 16.62 2.44
CA ASN A 147 -36.38 17.81 1.98
C ASN A 147 -36.48 18.90 3.07
N VAL A 148 -35.44 19.02 3.90
CA VAL A 148 -35.33 20.05 4.93
C VAL A 148 -34.93 21.35 4.27
N ASP A 149 -35.68 22.42 4.52
CA ASP A 149 -35.35 23.76 4.06
C ASP A 149 -34.26 24.38 4.96
N ALA A 150 -33.01 23.95 4.74
CA ALA A 150 -31.85 24.42 5.48
C ALA A 150 -30.63 24.49 4.58
N GLU A 151 -29.86 25.57 4.72
CA GLU A 151 -28.58 25.75 4.03
C GLU A 151 -27.54 24.77 4.59
N PRO A 152 -26.87 23.96 3.74
CA PRO A 152 -25.82 23.07 4.19
C PRO A 152 -24.60 23.84 4.73
N LEU A 153 -23.97 23.31 5.77
CA LEU A 153 -22.78 23.88 6.39
C LEU A 153 -21.49 23.39 5.74
N ALA A 154 -21.47 22.12 5.36
CA ALA A 154 -20.32 21.45 4.77
C ALA A 154 -20.78 20.26 3.94
N TRP A 155 -19.91 19.80 3.05
CA TRP A 155 -20.13 18.59 2.27
C TRP A 155 -18.96 17.63 2.41
N MET A 156 -19.20 16.37 2.11
CA MET A 156 -18.15 15.39 1.84
C MET A 156 -18.55 14.50 0.67
N PRO A 157 -17.60 13.94 -0.10
CA PRO A 157 -17.91 13.03 -1.18
C PRO A 157 -18.78 11.86 -0.71
N ASN A 158 -19.79 11.48 -1.50
CA ASN A 158 -20.58 10.28 -1.21
C ASN A 158 -19.89 9.07 -1.84
N VAL A 159 -19.09 8.33 -1.07
CA VAL A 159 -18.18 7.30 -1.60
C VAL A 159 -18.72 5.88 -1.54
N LEU A 160 -19.84 5.60 -0.88
CA LEU A 160 -20.24 4.23 -0.59
C LEU A 160 -21.75 4.02 -0.60
N LEU A 161 -22.43 4.37 -1.70
CA LEU A 161 -23.69 3.71 -1.99
C LEU A 161 -23.43 2.55 -2.96
N PRO A 162 -23.76 1.29 -2.57
CA PRO A 162 -23.76 0.18 -3.51
C PRO A 162 -24.53 0.57 -4.78
N ASP A 163 -24.13 0.06 -5.95
CA ASP A 163 -24.73 0.46 -7.22
C ASP A 163 -26.25 0.19 -7.28
N ALA A 164 -26.74 -0.75 -6.47
CA ALA A 164 -28.16 -0.98 -6.25
C ALA A 164 -28.94 0.27 -5.78
N TYR A 165 -28.27 1.17 -5.05
CA TYR A 165 -28.81 2.42 -4.50
C TYR A 165 -28.39 3.67 -5.29
N CYS A 166 -27.75 3.50 -6.45
CA CYS A 166 -27.36 4.59 -7.35
C CYS A 166 -28.07 4.48 -8.71
N PRO A 167 -29.41 4.66 -8.79
CA PRO A 167 -30.17 4.47 -10.03
C PRO A 167 -29.67 5.36 -11.19
N TRP A 168 -29.07 6.51 -10.91
CA TRP A 168 -28.46 7.40 -11.91
C TRP A 168 -27.16 6.88 -12.54
N LYS A 169 -26.53 5.84 -11.97
CA LYS A 169 -25.39 5.15 -12.61
C LYS A 169 -25.84 4.16 -13.68
N ARG A 170 -27.11 3.79 -13.72
CA ARG A 170 -27.63 2.93 -14.78
C ARG A 170 -27.85 3.80 -16.02
N PRO A 171 -27.33 3.42 -17.20
CA PRO A 171 -27.67 4.14 -18.42
C PRO A 171 -29.19 4.16 -18.57
N PHE A 172 -29.76 5.32 -18.88
CA PHE A 172 -31.19 5.45 -19.18
C PHE A 172 -31.51 4.46 -20.31
N SER A 173 -32.11 3.32 -19.96
CA SER A 173 -32.64 2.38 -20.94
C SER A 173 -33.77 3.09 -21.67
N VAL A 174 -33.52 3.47 -22.92
CA VAL A 174 -34.52 4.03 -23.83
C VAL A 174 -35.71 3.05 -23.89
N PRO A 175 -36.97 3.52 -23.80
CA PRO A 175 -38.12 2.63 -23.94
C PRO A 175 -38.05 1.95 -25.32
N LEU A 176 -38.18 0.62 -25.36
CA LEU A 176 -38.39 -0.08 -26.63
C LEU A 176 -39.62 0.55 -27.29
N ALA A 177 -39.44 1.07 -28.50
CA ALA A 177 -40.54 1.46 -29.35
C ALA A 177 -41.50 0.27 -29.50
N SER A 178 -42.76 0.48 -29.13
CA SER A 178 -43.84 -0.47 -29.37
C SER A 178 -43.95 -0.71 -30.86
N THR A 179 -43.40 -1.82 -31.34
CA THR A 179 -43.69 -2.33 -32.68
C THR A 179 -45.15 -2.73 -32.73
N GLY A 180 -45.87 -2.09 -33.65
CA GLY A 180 -47.31 -2.22 -33.86
C GLY A 180 -47.78 -3.65 -34.05
N GLY A 181 -49.06 -3.83 -33.74
CA GLY A 181 -49.77 -5.09 -33.95
C GLY A 181 -49.90 -5.43 -35.42
N GLU A 182 -49.79 -6.73 -35.70
CA GLU A 182 -50.36 -7.33 -36.90
C GLU A 182 -51.60 -8.14 -36.48
N HIS A 183 -52.75 -7.64 -36.92
CA HIS A 183 -53.99 -8.41 -37.03
C HIS A 183 -53.84 -9.38 -38.20
N HIS A 184 -53.89 -10.68 -37.95
CA HIS A 184 -54.26 -11.66 -38.96
C HIS A 184 -55.69 -12.13 -38.72
N GLY A 185 -56.58 -11.72 -39.62
CA GLY A 185 -57.89 -12.32 -39.83
C GLY A 185 -57.81 -13.41 -40.88
N ASN A 186 -58.52 -14.51 -40.58
CA ASN A 186 -59.02 -15.63 -41.41
C ASN A 186 -58.07 -16.33 -42.37
#